data_AF-A0A7C2KBZ0-F1
#
_entry.id   AF-A0A7C2KBZ0-F1
#
_cell.length_a   1.000
_cell.length_b   1.000
_cell.length_c   1.000
_cell.angle_alpha   90.00
_cell.angle_beta   90.00
_cell.angle_gamma   90.00
#
_symmetry.space_group_name_H-M   'P 1'
#
loop_
_entity.id
_entity.type
_entity.pdbx_description
1 polymer ?
#
loop_
_entity_poly.entity_id
_entity_poly.type
_entity_poly.pdbx_seq_one_letter_code
_entity_poly.pdbx_strand_id
1 'polypeptide(L)'
;MSEAAAVSDLVGRGARDGAQLFRDWFQELTTARERRQPAAYVFVMGSLAELLRTFDFPIVFPEINSLQTAVRRVAHEYLNQAEDYGYSPDICGYVKADVALQLRGGEHPMGRVPPPG
;
A
#
# COMPACT_ATOMS: atom_id res chain seq x y z
N MET A 1 26.07 0.10 -27.55
CA MET A 1 24.59 -0.02 -27.60
C MET A 1 24.07 1.01 -28.59
N SER A 2 23.14 0.63 -29.47
CA SER A 2 22.53 1.56 -30.43
C SER A 2 21.60 2.54 -29.71
N GLU A 3 21.57 3.79 -30.16
CA GLU A 3 20.73 4.87 -29.63
C GLU A 3 19.24 4.50 -29.61
N ALA A 4 18.76 3.75 -30.61
CA ALA A 4 17.40 3.24 -30.66
C ALA A 4 17.07 2.24 -29.53
N ALA A 5 18.05 1.44 -29.09
CA ALA A 5 17.88 0.52 -27.96
C ALA A 5 17.81 1.27 -26.63
N ALA A 6 18.54 2.38 -26.49
CA ALA A 6 18.49 3.24 -25.31
C ALA A 6 17.12 3.96 -25.18
N VAL A 7 16.56 4.44 -26.29
CA VAL A 7 15.23 5.07 -26.31
C VAL A 7 14.13 4.05 -25.99
N SER A 8 14.22 2.82 -26.52
CA SER A 8 13.23 1.77 -26.20
C SER A 8 13.25 1.37 -24.72
N ASP A 9 14.42 1.44 -24.07
CA ASP A 9 14.55 1.08 -22.66
C ASP A 9 14.00 2.19 -21.74
N LEU A 10 14.05 3.45 -22.16
CA LEU A 10 13.47 4.58 -21.42
C LEU A 10 11.93 4.55 -21.40
N VAL A 11 11.29 4.15 -22.50
CA VAL A 11 9.83 4.07 -22.58
C VAL A 11 9.31 2.92 -21.71
N GLY A 12 8.36 3.22 -20.83
CA GLY A 12 7.79 2.24 -19.90
C GLY A 12 8.65 1.93 -18.67
N ARG A 13 9.87 2.49 -18.56
CA ARG A 13 10.74 2.32 -17.39
C ARG A 13 10.02 2.66 -16.09
N GLY A 14 9.34 3.81 -16.02
CA GLY A 14 8.65 4.24 -14.80
C GLY A 14 7.59 3.24 -14.32
N ALA A 15 6.86 2.59 -15.24
CA ALA A 15 5.89 1.56 -14.89
C ALA A 15 6.58 0.27 -14.43
N ARG A 16 7.67 -0.15 -15.09
CA ARG A 16 8.44 -1.35 -14.71
C ARG A 16 9.11 -1.18 -13.35
N ASP A 17 9.88 -0.12 -13.19
CA ASP A 17 10.63 0.20 -11.96
C ASP A 17 9.66 0.49 -10.81
N GLY A 18 8.61 1.28 -11.06
CA GLY A 18 7.58 1.57 -10.06
C GLY A 18 6.85 0.31 -9.59
N ALA A 19 6.49 -0.59 -10.50
CA ALA A 19 5.86 -1.86 -10.13
C ALA A 19 6.82 -2.76 -9.32
N GLN A 20 8.12 -2.71 -9.61
CA GLN A 20 9.14 -3.42 -8.82
C GLN A 20 9.21 -2.85 -7.40
N LEU A 21 9.33 -1.53 -7.25
CA LEU A 21 9.36 -0.87 -5.95
C LEU A 21 8.11 -1.16 -5.10
N PHE A 22 6.92 -1.20 -5.72
CA PHE A 22 5.71 -1.61 -5.00
C PHE A 22 5.77 -3.06 -4.51
N ARG A 23 6.25 -4.00 -5.35
CA ARG A 23 6.37 -5.40 -4.94
C ARG A 23 7.33 -5.56 -3.76
N ASP A 24 8.48 -4.92 -3.84
CA ASP A 24 9.51 -4.99 -2.79
C ASP A 24 8.96 -4.41 -1.48
N TRP A 25 8.32 -3.24 -1.53
CA TRP A 25 7.70 -2.64 -0.35
C TRP A 25 6.61 -3.51 0.28
N PHE A 26 5.70 -4.10 -0.51
CA PHE A 26 4.69 -5.01 0.04
C PHE A 26 5.29 -6.30 0.63
N GLN A 27 6.40 -6.79 0.07
CA GLN A 27 7.14 -7.92 0.63
C GLN A 27 7.78 -7.56 1.98
N GLU A 28 8.33 -6.35 2.12
CA GLU A 28 8.84 -5.83 3.39
C GLU A 28 7.74 -5.74 4.44
N LEU A 29 6.55 -5.24 4.08
CA LEU A 29 5.39 -5.20 4.97
C LEU A 29 4.96 -6.59 5.42
N THR A 30 4.89 -7.55 4.49
CA THR A 30 4.57 -8.94 4.79
C THR A 30 5.56 -9.54 5.77
N THR A 31 6.85 -9.32 5.54
CA THR A 31 7.94 -9.74 6.43
C THR A 31 7.81 -9.10 7.81
N ALA A 32 7.52 -7.80 7.88
CA ALA A 32 7.31 -7.09 9.14
C ALA A 32 6.14 -7.68 9.94
N ARG A 33 5.03 -8.02 9.26
CA ARG A 33 3.88 -8.68 9.87
C ARG A 33 4.22 -10.05 10.44
N GLU A 34 4.96 -10.87 9.71
CA GLU A 34 5.41 -12.20 10.15
C GLU A 34 6.32 -12.10 11.38
N ARG A 35 7.20 -11.10 11.40
CA ARG A 35 8.09 -10.78 12.53
C ARG A 35 7.37 -10.09 13.69
N ARG A 36 6.09 -9.76 13.55
CA ARG A 36 5.29 -9.00 14.52
C ARG A 36 5.95 -7.67 14.90
N GLN A 37 6.58 -7.02 13.93
CA GLN A 37 7.16 -5.69 14.10
C GLN A 37 6.03 -4.65 14.12
N PRO A 38 6.05 -3.67 15.04
CA PRO A 38 5.15 -2.54 15.00
C PRO A 38 5.43 -1.72 13.73
N ALA A 39 4.38 -1.30 13.03
CA ALA A 39 4.50 -0.51 11.81
C ALA A 39 3.89 0.88 12.01
N ALA A 40 4.55 1.89 11.46
CA ALA A 40 4.06 3.25 11.51
C ALA A 40 3.15 3.53 10.32
N TYR A 41 1.90 3.90 10.61
CA TYR A 41 0.92 4.29 9.61
C TYR A 41 1.05 5.79 9.39
N VAL A 42 1.46 6.17 8.19
CA VAL A 42 1.76 7.56 7.84
C VAL A 42 0.92 7.93 6.63
N PHE A 43 -0.02 8.85 6.84
CA PHE A 43 -0.83 9.40 5.75
C PHE A 43 0.06 10.18 4.77
N VAL A 44 -0.29 10.13 3.49
CA VAL A 44 0.49 10.78 2.42
C VAL A 44 0.55 12.30 2.65
N MET A 45 -0.49 12.87 3.24
CA MET A 45 -0.55 14.28 3.60
C MET A 45 0.31 14.55 4.86
N GLY A 46 1.51 15.11 4.69
CA GLY A 46 2.39 15.45 5.81
C GLY A 46 3.19 14.27 6.35
N SER A 47 3.74 13.44 5.46
CA SER A 47 4.47 12.23 5.84
C SER A 47 5.74 12.52 6.65
N LEU A 48 5.91 11.80 7.77
CA LEU A 48 7.14 11.76 8.59
C LEU A 48 8.00 10.53 8.26
N ALA A 49 7.83 9.94 7.07
CA ALA A 49 8.44 8.67 6.70
C ALA A 49 9.97 8.70 6.76
N GLU A 50 10.61 9.82 6.45
CA GLU A 50 12.06 9.99 6.54
C GLU A 50 12.55 9.82 7.97
N LEU A 51 11.91 10.50 8.94
CA LEU A 51 12.27 10.39 10.35
C LEU A 51 12.07 8.96 10.85
N LEU A 52 10.90 8.38 10.58
CA LEU A 52 10.55 7.04 11.09
C LEU A 52 11.43 5.93 10.48
N ARG A 53 11.83 6.07 9.21
CA ARG A 53 12.78 5.13 8.58
C ARG A 53 14.17 5.16 9.21
N THR A 54 14.62 6.29 9.79
CA THR A 54 15.91 6.32 10.51
C THR A 54 15.92 5.46 11.78
N PHE A 55 14.74 5.09 12.28
CA PHE A 55 14.57 4.20 13.43
C PHE A 55 14.08 2.81 13.02
N ASP A 56 14.25 2.44 11.74
CA ASP A 56 13.90 1.12 11.19
C ASP A 56 12.40 0.75 11.33
N PHE A 57 11.51 1.75 11.44
CA PHE A 57 10.07 1.47 11.40
C PHE A 57 9.63 1.04 9.99
N PRO A 58 8.91 -0.09 9.86
CA PRO A 58 8.13 -0.37 8.66
C PRO A 58 7.09 0.73 8.46
N ILE A 59 7.07 1.34 7.28
CA ILE A 59 6.13 2.42 6.95
C ILE A 59 4.98 1.88 6.12
N VAL A 60 3.76 2.04 6.63
CA VAL A 60 2.53 1.75 5.91
C VAL A 60 1.91 3.07 5.44
N PHE A 61 1.49 3.11 4.17
CA PHE A 61 0.79 4.25 3.58
C PHE A 61 -0.65 3.84 3.26
N PRO A 62 -1.64 4.14 4.14
CA PRO A 62 -3.03 3.71 3.97
C PRO A 62 -3.65 4.10 2.62
N GLU A 63 -3.37 5.30 2.12
CA GLU A 63 -3.89 5.78 0.84
C GLU A 63 -3.32 4.99 -0.34
N ILE A 64 -2.04 4.63 -0.27
CA ILE A 64 -1.37 3.85 -1.31
C ILE A 64 -1.88 2.41 -1.30
N ASN A 65 -2.01 1.79 -0.13
CA ASN A 65 -2.63 0.46 -0.01
C ASN A 65 -4.04 0.46 -0.59
N SER A 66 -4.85 1.43 -0.20
CA SER A 66 -6.21 1.60 -0.71
C SER A 66 -6.24 1.78 -2.23
N LEU A 67 -5.38 2.63 -2.79
CA LEU A 67 -5.24 2.80 -4.25
C LEU A 67 -4.85 1.50 -4.96
N GLN A 68 -3.98 0.68 -4.38
CA GLN A 68 -3.56 -0.58 -4.97
C GLN A 68 -4.71 -1.60 -5.04
N THR A 69 -5.70 -1.53 -4.14
CA THR A 69 -6.94 -2.32 -4.29
C THR A 69 -7.76 -1.88 -5.52
N ALA A 70 -7.79 -0.58 -5.82
CA ALA A 70 -8.51 -0.03 -6.97
C ALA A 70 -7.79 -0.35 -8.29
N VAL A 71 -6.46 -0.18 -8.34
CA VAL A 71 -5.62 -0.56 -9.50
C VAL A 71 -5.82 -2.04 -9.84
N ARG A 72 -5.99 -2.89 -8.83
CA ARG A 72 -6.22 -4.33 -8.99
C ARG A 72 -7.69 -4.72 -9.16
N ARG A 73 -8.60 -3.75 -9.20
CA ARG A 73 -10.05 -3.91 -9.42
C ARG A 73 -10.76 -4.73 -8.33
N VAL A 74 -10.22 -4.76 -7.11
CA VAL A 74 -10.84 -5.43 -5.95
C VAL A 74 -11.36 -4.47 -4.90
N ALA A 75 -11.21 -3.14 -5.08
CA ALA A 75 -11.62 -2.14 -4.10
C ALA A 75 -13.09 -2.27 -3.64
N HIS A 76 -14.00 -2.62 -4.55
CA HIS A 76 -15.42 -2.77 -4.24
C HIS A 76 -15.69 -3.73 -3.07
N GLU A 77 -14.93 -4.83 -2.95
CA GLU A 77 -15.06 -5.77 -1.85
C GLU A 77 -14.68 -5.15 -0.49
N TYR A 78 -13.67 -4.28 -0.48
CA TYR A 78 -13.20 -3.59 0.72
C TYR A 78 -14.19 -2.48 1.11
N LEU A 79 -14.64 -1.70 0.12
CA LEU A 79 -15.62 -0.62 0.35
C LEU A 79 -16.93 -1.17 0.92
N ASN A 80 -17.49 -2.22 0.30
CA ASN A 80 -18.73 -2.84 0.75
C ASN A 80 -18.60 -3.38 2.18
N GLN A 81 -17.48 -4.05 2.49
CA GLN A 81 -17.27 -4.56 3.85
C GLN A 81 -17.19 -3.45 4.91
N ALA A 82 -16.58 -2.31 4.59
CA ALA A 82 -16.54 -1.17 5.52
C ALA A 82 -17.91 -0.52 5.69
N GLU A 83 -18.71 -0.44 4.62
CA GLU A 83 -20.09 0.05 4.67
C GLU A 83 -21.00 -0.88 5.47
N ASP A 84 -20.89 -2.19 5.25
CA ASP A 84 -21.58 -3.23 6.04
C ASP A 84 -21.17 -3.20 7.51
N TYR A 85 -19.91 -2.83 7.80
CA TYR A 85 -19.42 -2.61 9.16
C TYR A 85 -20.00 -1.33 9.81
N GLY A 86 -20.55 -0.40 9.02
CA GLY A 86 -21.24 0.81 9.49
C GLY A 86 -20.59 2.13 9.11
N TYR A 87 -19.57 2.14 8.26
CA TYR A 87 -19.01 3.40 7.74
C TYR A 87 -19.93 4.00 6.67
N SER A 88 -20.16 5.31 6.74
CA SER A 88 -21.02 6.00 5.78
C SER A 88 -20.46 5.87 4.34
N PRO A 89 -21.32 5.65 3.33
CA PRO A 89 -20.89 5.64 1.94
C PRO A 89 -20.28 6.98 1.49
N ASP A 90 -20.59 8.09 2.18
CA ASP A 90 -20.20 9.45 1.82
C ASP A 90 -18.78 9.85 2.25
N ILE A 91 -18.07 9.01 3.01
CA ILE A 91 -16.67 9.28 3.39
C ILE A 91 -15.69 8.81 2.33
N CYS A 92 -14.43 9.26 2.46
CA CYS A 92 -13.36 8.91 1.53
C CYS A 92 -13.19 7.38 1.37
N GLY A 93 -13.12 6.92 0.11
CA GLY A 93 -12.89 5.51 -0.21
C GLY A 93 -11.57 4.95 0.33
N TYR A 94 -10.53 5.78 0.51
CA TYR A 94 -9.28 5.32 1.13
C TYR A 94 -9.48 4.94 2.60
N VAL A 95 -10.28 5.71 3.34
CA VAL A 95 -10.59 5.39 4.74
C VAL A 95 -11.37 4.08 4.81
N LYS A 96 -12.41 3.92 3.99
CA LYS A 96 -13.21 2.69 3.94
C LYS A 96 -12.36 1.46 3.56
N ALA A 97 -11.54 1.57 2.51
CA ALA A 97 -10.71 0.47 2.06
C ALA A 97 -9.65 0.06 3.09
N ASP A 98 -9.01 1.03 3.77
CA ASP A 98 -8.03 0.73 4.83
C ASP A 98 -8.69 0.12 6.07
N VAL A 99 -9.87 0.59 6.48
CA VAL A 99 -10.64 -0.05 7.57
C VAL A 99 -10.93 -1.51 7.24
N ALA A 100 -11.44 -1.79 6.04
CA ALA A 100 -11.72 -3.16 5.62
C ALA A 100 -10.44 -4.02 5.56
N LEU A 101 -9.31 -3.44 5.13
CA LEU A 101 -8.00 -4.10 5.18
C LEU A 101 -7.64 -4.51 6.62
N GLN A 102 -7.85 -3.64 7.61
CA GLN A 102 -7.61 -3.97 9.02
C GLN A 102 -8.59 -5.04 9.53
N LEU A 103 -9.88 -4.96 9.17
CA LEU A 103 -10.89 -5.96 9.52
C LEU A 103 -10.56 -7.35 8.93
N ARG A 104 -9.90 -7.39 7.76
CA ARG A 104 -9.35 -8.60 7.14
C ARG A 104 -8.01 -9.05 7.73
N GLY A 105 -7.56 -8.46 8.84
CA GLY A 105 -6.28 -8.82 9.46
C GLY A 105 -5.07 -8.53 8.57
N GLY A 106 -5.15 -7.45 7.79
CA GLY A 106 -4.08 -6.97 6.91
C GLY A 106 -3.98 -7.69 5.56
N GLU A 107 -4.96 -8.51 5.19
CA GLU A 107 -4.94 -9.21 3.89
C GLU A 107 -5.15 -8.24 2.72
N HIS A 108 -4.12 -8.09 1.90
CA HIS A 108 -4.10 -7.25 0.70
C HIS A 108 -3.66 -8.09 -0.52
N PRO A 109 -4.10 -7.79 -1.76
CA PRO A 109 -3.73 -8.59 -2.93
C PRO A 109 -2.23 -8.63 -3.25
N MET A 110 -1.45 -7.72 -2.66
CA MET A 110 0.00 -7.65 -2.83
C MET A 110 0.80 -8.28 -1.69
N GLY A 111 0.16 -8.65 -0.58
CA GLY A 111 0.86 -9.12 0.62
C GLY A 111 0.02 -8.95 1.89
N ARG A 112 0.65 -9.13 3.05
CA ARG A 112 -0.03 -8.99 4.35
C ARG A 112 0.49 -7.78 5.11
N VAL A 113 -0.34 -6.77 5.28
CA VAL A 113 0.02 -5.51 5.94
C VAL A 113 0.08 -5.72 7.46
N PRO A 114 1.14 -5.23 8.15
CA PRO A 114 1.24 -5.29 9.60
C PRO A 114 0.21 -4.37 10.27
N PRO A 115 -0.30 -4.70 11.46
CA PRO A 115 -1.20 -3.82 12.19
C PRO A 115 -0.45 -2.55 12.62
N PRO A 116 -1.16 -1.44 12.89
CA PRO A 116 -0.56 -0.26 13.49
C PRO A 116 0.09 -0.62 14.84
N GLY A 117 1.29 -0.07 15.06
CA GLY A 117 2.09 -0.25 16.28
C GLY A 117 1.68 0.62 17.45
#